data_AF-A0A2M6W0Z1-F1
#
_entry.id   AF-A0A2M6W0Z1-F1
#
_cell.length_a   1.000
_cell.length_b   1.000
_cell.length_c   1.000
_cell.angle_alpha   90.00
_cell.angle_beta   90.00
_cell.angle_gamma   90.00
#
_symmetry.space_group_name_H-M   'P 1'
#
loop_
_entity.id
_entity.type
_entity.pdbx_description
1 polymer ?
#
loop_
_entity_poly.entity_id
_entity_poly.type
_entity_poly.pdbx_seq_one_letter_code
_entity_poly.pdbx_strand_id
1 'polypeptide(L)'
;MTMSLICPECSGTLTIPSSIELGSTDQFDETTLQIARCTSCSFVGVATYEESRRGALDNDSVTHRVYAMPASAIESVENRIGYCKTPKDGHCSCQSHQDLKELYEEIRKKQGKDILWGTSHDSLLDTVYDDLGDYLLPY
;
A
#
# COMPACT_ATOMS: atom_id res chain seq x y z
N MET A 1 10.78 17.95 -8.22
CA MET A 1 10.94 18.16 -6.77
C MET A 1 10.58 16.85 -6.09
N THR A 2 11.52 16.21 -5.41
CA THR A 2 11.25 14.97 -4.66
C THR A 2 10.50 15.34 -3.39
N MET A 3 9.19 15.09 -3.34
CA MET A 3 8.43 15.28 -2.10
C MET A 3 8.91 14.25 -1.08
N SER A 4 9.49 14.73 0.01
CA SER A 4 9.89 13.86 1.12
C SER A 4 8.63 13.43 1.88
N LEU A 5 8.41 12.13 1.97
CA LEU A 5 7.34 11.57 2.81
C LEU A 5 7.76 11.78 4.29
N ILE A 6 6.86 12.38 5.08
CA ILE A 6 7.10 12.71 6.48
C ILE A 6 6.46 11.65 7.37
N CYS A 7 7.20 11.18 8.37
CA CYS A 7 6.71 10.22 9.35
C CYS A 7 5.64 10.87 10.25
N PRO A 8 4.45 10.26 10.39
CA PRO A 8 3.37 10.83 11.19
C PRO A 8 3.66 10.80 12.71
N GLU A 9 4.55 9.92 13.18
CA GLU A 9 4.83 9.78 14.62
C GLU A 9 5.90 10.75 15.13
N CYS A 10 6.96 10.96 14.36
CA CYS A 10 8.12 11.74 14.82
C CYS A 10 8.51 12.90 13.90
N SER A 11 7.74 13.17 12.85
CA SER A 11 8.06 14.16 11.82
C SER A 11 9.41 13.94 11.09
N GLY A 12 10.01 12.76 11.24
CA GLY A 12 11.22 12.37 10.53
C GLY A 12 10.96 12.00 9.06
N THR A 13 12.00 11.57 8.36
CA THR A 13 11.90 11.18 6.94
C THR A 13 11.46 9.72 6.80
N LEU A 14 10.58 9.44 5.83
CA LEU A 14 10.24 8.09 5.40
C LEU A 14 11.07 7.69 4.17
N THR A 15 11.53 6.44 4.16
CA THR A 15 12.16 5.79 3.01
C THR A 15 11.22 4.73 2.42
N ILE A 16 11.39 4.48 1.12
CA ILE A 16 10.63 3.46 0.39
C ILE A 16 11.56 2.30 0.02
N PRO A 17 11.72 1.28 0.89
CA PRO A 17 12.58 0.13 0.60
C PRO A 17 12.04 -0.77 -0.52
N SER A 18 10.71 -0.87 -0.66
CA SER A 18 10.04 -1.80 -1.57
C SER A 18 8.81 -1.15 -2.17
N SER A 19 8.53 -1.44 -3.44
CA SER A 19 7.36 -0.93 -4.16
C SER A 19 6.92 -1.87 -5.27
N ILE A 20 5.63 -1.84 -5.60
CA ILE A 20 5.04 -2.55 -6.73
C ILE A 20 4.04 -1.65 -7.47
N GLU A 21 4.13 -1.61 -8.79
CA GLU A 21 3.19 -0.92 -9.66
C GLU A 21 1.96 -1.81 -9.86
N LEU A 22 0.79 -1.31 -9.53
CA LEU A 22 -0.48 -2.04 -9.63
C LEU A 22 -1.21 -1.73 -10.95
N GLY A 23 -0.63 -0.86 -11.79
CA GLY A 23 -1.24 -0.41 -13.05
C GLY A 23 -2.37 0.59 -12.83
N SER A 24 -3.24 0.71 -13.83
CA SER A 24 -4.39 1.60 -13.78
C SER A 24 -5.56 0.97 -13.02
N THR A 25 -6.35 1.84 -12.42
CA THR A 25 -7.66 1.54 -11.83
C THR A 25 -8.74 2.36 -12.54
N ASP A 26 -10.00 2.19 -12.14
CA ASP A 26 -11.10 2.98 -12.70
C ASP A 26 -10.94 4.50 -12.44
N GLN A 27 -10.12 4.90 -11.46
CA GLN A 27 -9.98 6.29 -11.03
C GLN A 27 -8.58 6.86 -11.23
N PHE A 28 -7.55 6.01 -11.26
CA PHE A 28 -6.15 6.43 -11.40
C PHE A 28 -5.52 5.74 -12.61
N ASP A 29 -4.72 6.48 -13.35
CA ASP A 29 -4.01 5.95 -14.51
C ASP A 29 -2.76 5.19 -14.06
N GLU A 30 -2.16 5.58 -12.94
CA GLU A 30 -1.04 4.88 -12.33
C GLU A 30 -1.27 4.73 -10.82
N THR A 31 -1.12 3.51 -10.32
CA THR A 31 -1.21 3.19 -8.90
C THR A 31 0.02 2.38 -8.50
N THR A 32 0.71 2.78 -7.43
CA THR A 32 1.84 2.04 -6.85
C THR A 32 1.61 1.84 -5.37
N LEU A 33 1.84 0.61 -4.91
CA LEU A 33 1.88 0.27 -3.49
C LEU A 33 3.34 0.23 -3.03
N GLN A 34 3.62 0.83 -1.89
CA GLN A 34 4.98 1.04 -1.39
C GLN A 34 5.05 0.66 0.08
N ILE A 35 6.18 0.15 0.54
CA ILE A 35 6.48 0.07 1.98
C ILE A 35 7.14 1.38 2.38
N ALA A 36 6.67 2.01 3.46
CA ALA A 36 7.27 3.21 4.02
C ALA A 36 7.87 2.91 5.39
N ARG A 37 9.17 3.20 5.57
CA ARG A 37 9.89 3.03 6.85
C ARG A 37 10.43 4.36 7.33
N CYS A 38 10.23 4.71 8.59
CA CYS A 38 10.88 5.89 9.15
C CYS A 38 12.36 5.62 9.43
N THR A 39 13.21 6.60 9.13
CA THR A 39 14.65 6.53 9.45
C THR A 39 14.97 6.88 10.90
N SER A 40 13.99 7.41 11.64
CA SER A 40 14.18 8.04 12.95
C SER A 40 13.37 7.41 14.08
N CYS A 41 12.35 6.61 13.77
CA CYS A 41 11.56 5.86 14.75
C CYS A 41 11.14 4.50 14.17
N SER A 42 10.42 3.69 14.95
CA SER A 42 9.96 2.35 14.56
C SER A 42 8.74 2.35 13.64
N PHE A 43 8.26 3.52 13.19
CA PHE A 43 7.11 3.59 12.30
C PHE A 43 7.38 2.86 10.98
N VAL A 44 6.46 1.96 10.64
CA VAL A 44 6.41 1.29 9.35
C VAL A 44 4.96 1.25 8.87
N GLY A 45 4.77 1.48 7.59
CA GLY A 45 3.46 1.53 6.97
C GLY A 45 3.49 1.11 5.50
N VAL A 46 2.31 1.03 4.91
CA VAL A 46 2.14 0.96 3.46
C VAL A 46 1.84 2.36 2.96
N ALA A 47 2.43 2.76 1.84
CA ALA A 47 2.11 4.00 1.15
C ALA A 47 1.49 3.69 -0.22
N THR A 48 0.56 4.54 -0.65
CA THR A 48 0.00 4.49 -2.00
C THR A 48 0.42 5.74 -2.76
N TYR A 49 0.93 5.55 -3.96
CA TYR A 49 1.08 6.59 -4.98
C TYR A 49 -0.04 6.40 -5.99
N GLU A 50 -0.81 7.45 -6.23
CA GLU A 50 -1.94 7.44 -7.14
C GLU A 50 -1.85 8.67 -8.04
N GLU A 51 -1.81 8.46 -9.35
CA GLU A 51 -1.79 9.54 -10.33
C GLU A 51 -3.02 9.43 -11.24
N SER A 52 -3.73 10.54 -11.39
CA SER A 52 -4.81 10.67 -12.37
C SER A 52 -4.49 11.82 -13.32
N ARG A 53 -4.52 11.53 -14.62
CA ARG A 53 -4.41 12.51 -15.71
C ARG A 53 -5.78 12.78 -16.35
N ARG A 54 -6.86 12.29 -15.73
CA ARG A 54 -8.25 12.40 -16.21
C ARG A 54 -8.84 13.75 -15.82
N GLY A 55 -8.41 14.80 -16.51
CA GLY A 55 -8.89 16.17 -16.29
C GLY A 55 -8.67 17.08 -17.49
N ALA A 56 -8.97 18.39 -17.32
CA ALA A 56 -8.55 19.39 -18.29
C ALA A 56 -7.01 19.37 -18.44
N LEU A 57 -6.48 19.85 -19.58
CA LEU A 57 -5.04 20.15 -19.71
C LEU A 57 -4.60 20.92 -18.46
N ASP A 58 -3.64 20.37 -17.71
CA ASP A 58 -3.09 20.86 -16.42
C ASP A 58 -3.79 20.42 -15.12
N ASN A 59 -4.72 19.46 -15.15
CA ASN A 59 -5.36 18.91 -13.95
C ASN A 59 -4.85 17.51 -13.60
N ASP A 60 -3.51 17.35 -13.59
CA ASP A 60 -2.87 16.15 -13.07
C ASP A 60 -2.98 16.16 -11.54
N SER A 61 -3.60 15.12 -10.97
CA SER A 61 -3.70 14.96 -9.53
C SER A 61 -2.83 13.80 -9.08
N VAL A 62 -1.87 14.11 -8.21
CA VAL A 62 -1.02 13.11 -7.55
C VAL A 62 -1.43 13.04 -6.09
N THR A 63 -1.78 11.84 -5.63
CA THR A 63 -2.16 11.56 -4.25
C THR A 63 -1.18 10.57 -3.64
N HIS A 64 -0.54 10.97 -2.54
CA HIS A 64 0.29 10.09 -1.73
C HIS A 64 -0.38 9.92 -0.37
N ARG A 65 -0.61 8.68 0.05
CA ARG A 65 -1.15 8.36 1.38
C ARG A 65 -0.27 7.34 2.05
N VAL A 66 -0.19 7.40 3.37
CA VAL A 66 0.55 6.43 4.20
C VAL A 66 -0.40 5.86 5.23
N TYR A 67 -0.36 4.55 5.38
CA TYR A 67 -1.22 3.74 6.23
C TYR A 67 -0.33 2.98 7.21
N ALA A 68 -0.49 3.25 8.50
CA ALA A 68 0.12 2.44 9.54
C ALA A 68 -0.50 1.03 9.48
N MET A 69 0.34 0.00 9.55
CA MET A 69 -0.12 -1.39 9.58
C MET A 69 0.70 -2.19 10.61
N PRO A 70 0.15 -3.28 11.15
CA PRO A 70 0.92 -4.19 12.00
C PRO A 70 2.15 -4.72 11.27
N ALA A 71 3.22 -4.98 12.01
CA ALA A 71 4.48 -5.46 11.44
C ALA A 71 4.32 -6.77 10.64
N SER A 72 3.47 -7.70 11.07
CA SER A 72 3.18 -8.95 10.35
C SER A 72 2.50 -8.72 9.00
N ALA A 73 1.61 -7.73 8.93
CA ALA A 73 0.96 -7.36 7.67
C ALA A 73 1.96 -6.69 6.72
N ILE A 74 2.85 -5.83 7.24
CA ILE A 74 3.94 -5.25 6.45
C ILE A 74 4.86 -6.33 5.88
N GLU A 75 5.30 -7.28 6.70
CA GLU A 75 6.15 -8.38 6.27
C GLU A 75 5.47 -9.21 5.17
N SER A 76 4.17 -9.47 5.32
CA SER A 76 3.37 -10.16 4.30
C SER A 76 3.34 -9.39 2.98
N VAL A 77 3.17 -8.06 3.01
CA VAL A 77 3.18 -7.20 1.82
C VAL A 77 4.57 -7.17 1.19
N GLU A 78 5.62 -6.98 1.99
CA GLU A 78 7.01 -6.92 1.52
C GLU A 78 7.42 -8.24 0.84
N ASN A 79 7.05 -9.39 1.42
CA ASN A 79 7.27 -10.70 0.83
C ASN A 79 6.52 -10.86 -0.51
N ARG A 80 5.25 -10.45 -0.58
CA ARG A 80 4.47 -10.52 -1.84
C ARG A 80 5.09 -9.65 -2.94
N ILE A 81 5.57 -8.44 -2.61
CA ILE A 81 6.32 -7.60 -3.54
C ILE A 81 7.56 -8.34 -4.04
N GLY A 82 8.32 -8.96 -3.12
CA GLY A 82 9.54 -9.71 -3.44
C GLY A 82 9.32 -10.96 -4.30
N TYR A 83 8.14 -11.59 -4.25
CA TYR A 83 7.80 -12.74 -5.11
C TYR A 83 7.56 -12.35 -6.57
N CYS A 84 7.25 -11.08 -6.86
CA CYS A 84 7.13 -10.63 -8.23
C CYS A 84 8.51 -10.41 -8.87
N LYS A 85 8.74 -11.01 -10.04
CA LYS A 85 9.98 -10.81 -10.81
C LYS A 85 10.03 -9.45 -11.52
N THR A 86 8.88 -8.84 -11.75
CA THR A 86 8.73 -7.58 -12.51
C THR A 86 7.81 -6.63 -11.74
N PRO A 87 8.18 -6.17 -10.54
CA PRO A 87 7.30 -5.36 -9.68
C PRO A 87 7.04 -3.95 -10.24
N LYS A 88 7.80 -3.50 -11.25
CA LYS A 88 7.58 -2.23 -11.96
C LYS A 88 6.80 -2.39 -13.26
N ASP A 89 6.14 -3.54 -13.44
CA ASP A 89 5.28 -3.79 -14.58
C ASP A 89 3.84 -3.87 -14.08
N GLY A 90 3.13 -2.74 -14.10
CA GLY A 90 1.73 -2.66 -13.69
C GLY A 90 0.75 -3.53 -14.50
N HIS A 91 1.20 -4.07 -15.64
CA HIS A 91 0.44 -5.02 -16.46
C HIS A 91 0.71 -6.48 -16.09
N CYS A 92 1.63 -6.74 -15.16
CA CYS A 92 1.93 -8.08 -14.69
C CYS A 92 0.69 -8.70 -14.03
N SER A 93 0.37 -9.93 -14.45
CA SER A 93 -0.80 -10.68 -13.98
C SER A 93 -0.47 -11.74 -12.94
N CYS A 94 0.73 -11.70 -12.34
CA CYS A 94 1.14 -12.69 -11.33
C CYS A 94 0.30 -12.58 -10.05
N GLN A 95 0.29 -13.65 -9.24
CA GLN A 95 -0.50 -13.71 -8.02
C GLN A 95 -0.19 -12.54 -7.07
N SER A 96 1.09 -12.20 -6.87
CA SER A 96 1.48 -11.02 -6.08
C SER A 96 0.79 -9.73 -6.50
N HIS A 97 0.65 -9.47 -7.81
CA HIS A 97 -0.03 -8.27 -8.30
C HIS A 97 -1.53 -8.36 -8.04
N GLN A 98 -2.14 -9.54 -8.17
CA GLN A 98 -3.57 -9.73 -7.89
C GLN A 98 -3.87 -9.49 -6.40
N ASP A 99 -3.11 -10.14 -5.52
CA ASP A 99 -3.27 -10.03 -4.07
C ASP A 99 -3.05 -8.60 -3.56
N LEU A 100 -2.02 -7.92 -4.10
CA LEU A 100 -1.71 -6.55 -3.69
C LEU A 100 -2.66 -5.52 -4.30
N LYS A 101 -3.27 -5.80 -5.46
CA LYS A 101 -4.42 -5.01 -5.98
C LYS A 101 -5.62 -5.15 -5.07
N GLU A 102 -5.95 -6.37 -4.65
CA GLU A 102 -7.06 -6.61 -3.71
C GLU A 102 -6.84 -5.90 -2.37
N LEU A 103 -5.64 -6.02 -1.78
CA LEU A 103 -5.27 -5.29 -0.57
C LEU A 103 -5.40 -3.77 -0.75
N TYR A 104 -4.94 -3.24 -1.88
CA TYR A 104 -5.07 -1.81 -2.19
C TYR A 104 -6.56 -1.38 -2.20
N GLU A 105 -7.43 -2.12 -2.87
CA GLU A 105 -8.86 -1.82 -2.90
C GLU A 105 -9.50 -1.87 -1.51
N GLU A 106 -9.08 -2.81 -0.64
CA GLU A 106 -9.55 -2.89 0.74
C GLU A 106 -9.09 -1.70 1.60
N ILE A 107 -7.82 -1.30 1.49
CA ILE A 107 -7.30 -0.08 2.14
C ILE A 107 -8.13 1.13 1.71
N ARG A 108 -8.43 1.21 0.42
CA ARG A 108 -9.17 2.31 -0.19
C ARG A 108 -10.64 2.37 0.26
N LYS A 109 -11.35 1.25 0.29
CA LYS A 109 -12.75 1.20 0.79
C LYS A 109 -12.84 1.67 2.24
N LYS A 110 -11.84 1.30 3.05
CA LYS A 110 -11.77 1.67 4.47
C LYS A 110 -11.51 3.16 4.69
N GLN A 111 -10.91 3.88 3.73
CA GLN A 111 -10.75 5.35 3.80
C GLN A 111 -12.07 6.13 3.77
N GLY A 112 -13.18 5.53 3.30
CA GLY A 112 -14.51 6.16 3.36
C GLY A 112 -15.21 6.03 4.71
N LYS A 113 -14.64 5.28 5.66
CA LYS A 113 -15.20 5.02 6.99
C LYS A 113 -14.10 5.23 8.04
N ASP A 114 -13.87 6.50 8.43
CA ASP A 114 -13.10 6.93 9.60
C ASP A 114 -12.16 5.89 10.24
N ILE A 115 -10.99 5.67 9.64
CA ILE A 115 -9.90 4.93 10.27
C ILE A 115 -8.91 5.96 10.83
N LEU A 116 -9.32 6.60 11.93
CA LEU A 116 -8.41 7.19 12.91
C LEU A 116 -7.81 6.04 13.72
N TRP A 117 -6.60 5.60 13.42
CA TRP A 117 -5.95 4.57 14.25
C TRP A 117 -4.57 5.00 14.72
N GLY A 118 -4.60 5.63 15.90
CA GLY A 118 -3.71 5.28 17.00
C GLY A 118 -4.47 4.36 17.96
N THR A 119 -3.78 3.32 18.44
CA THR A 119 -4.08 2.54 19.66
C THR A 119 -5.46 1.89 19.80
N SER A 120 -5.64 0.66 19.31
CA SER A 120 -6.12 -0.46 20.16
C SER A 120 -5.96 -1.79 19.43
N HIS A 121 -5.72 -2.84 20.21
CA HIS A 121 -5.26 -4.16 19.78
C HIS A 121 -6.41 -5.13 19.41
N ASP A 122 -7.58 -4.63 19.00
CA ASP A 122 -8.76 -5.49 18.78
C ASP A 122 -9.28 -5.44 17.34
N SER A 123 -9.05 -6.59 16.68
CA SER A 123 -10.01 -7.30 15.81
C SER A 123 -10.57 -6.60 14.57
N LEU A 124 -9.69 -6.30 13.62
CA LEU A 124 -10.06 -6.25 12.18
C LEU A 124 -9.09 -7.02 11.28
N LEU A 125 -8.08 -7.69 11.86
CA LEU A 125 -7.12 -8.52 11.14
C LEU A 125 -7.60 -9.96 10.98
N ASP A 126 -8.40 -10.50 11.90
CA ASP A 126 -8.89 -11.89 11.80
C ASP A 126 -9.77 -12.09 10.57
N THR A 127 -10.58 -11.11 10.16
CA THR A 127 -11.48 -11.29 9.01
C THR A 127 -10.77 -11.19 7.66
N VAL A 128 -9.65 -10.47 7.57
CA VAL A 128 -8.86 -10.41 6.32
C VAL A 128 -7.85 -11.56 6.26
N TYR A 129 -7.35 -12.04 7.40
CA TYR A 129 -6.50 -13.22 7.47
C TYR A 129 -7.26 -14.54 7.34
N ASP A 130 -8.54 -14.62 7.75
CA ASP A 130 -9.35 -15.84 7.54
C ASP A 130 -9.71 -16.02 6.05
N ASP A 131 -10.11 -14.97 5.32
CA ASP A 131 -10.45 -15.09 3.88
C ASP A 131 -9.21 -15.18 2.96
N LEU A 132 -8.08 -14.55 3.31
CA LEU A 132 -6.81 -14.75 2.60
C LEU A 132 -6.05 -16.00 3.08
N GLY A 133 -6.45 -16.58 4.20
CA GLY A 133 -5.87 -17.79 4.80
C GLY A 133 -6.34 -19.07 4.11
N ASP A 134 -7.54 -19.09 3.54
CA ASP A 134 -8.07 -20.26 2.84
C ASP A 134 -7.52 -20.45 1.41
N TYR A 135 -6.88 -19.41 0.85
CA TYR A 135 -6.08 -19.52 -0.38
C TYR A 135 -4.59 -19.83 -0.11
N LEU A 136 -4.21 -20.08 1.16
CA LEU A 136 -2.84 -20.34 1.58
C LEU A 136 -2.72 -21.68 2.32
N LEU A 137 -2.70 -22.78 1.56
CA LEU A 137 -2.09 -24.04 2.00
C LEU A 137 -1.11 -24.57 0.93
N PRO A 138 -0.10 -25.35 1.35
CA PRO A 138 1.26 -25.25 0.83
C PRO A 138 1.52 -26.20 -0.34
N TYR A 139 2.30 -25.72 -1.30
CA TYR A 139 3.16 -26.55 -2.16
C TYR A 139 4.54 -25.93 -2.26
#